data_AF-A0A2H6JDH2-F1
#
_entry.id   AF-A0A2H6JDH2-F1
#
_cell.length_a   1.000
_cell.length_b   1.000
_cell.length_c   1.000
_cell.angle_alpha   90.00
_cell.angle_beta   90.00
_cell.angle_gamma   90.00
#
_symmetry.space_group_name_H-M   'P 1'
#
loop_
_entity.id
_entity.type
_entity.pdbx_description
1 polymer ?
#
loop_
_entity_poly.entity_id
_entity_poly.type
_entity_poly.pdbx_seq_one_letter_code
_entity_poly.pdbx_strand_id
1 'polypeptide(L)'
;MRIPSLNAGIIPGALCGALLLASASSAAASPVAVTAQAGTLGAGGSVYLALPYHADMRFGGNYFSLSHALDSGGVHYDGSVRLQSFTLLADWHPFHGVFRLTGGVAYNDNRFSLTATPSGGTYTINGTPYSPSQVGSLTGVVTFNRADPYFGIGLGNPFRGGHWTFGLDLGVLYQGTPKVSLTATGAAADPQLASDIDAATAQVRSDVRKYRWYPVVMFSAGYRF
;
A
#
# COMPACT_ATOMS: atom_id res chain seq x y z
N MET A 1 -31.38 -5.02 -33.98
CA MET A 1 -30.03 -4.50 -34.26
C MET A 1 -29.16 -4.84 -33.05
N ARG A 2 -28.42 -5.95 -33.13
CA ARG A 2 -27.53 -6.46 -32.07
C ARG A 2 -26.12 -5.95 -32.33
N ILE A 3 -25.50 -5.33 -31.34
CA ILE A 3 -24.08 -5.00 -31.34
C ILE A 3 -23.42 -5.87 -30.26
N PRO A 4 -22.53 -6.80 -30.62
CA PRO A 4 -21.67 -7.49 -29.67
C PRO A 4 -20.31 -6.78 -29.58
N SER A 5 -19.81 -6.54 -28.37
CA SER A 5 -18.38 -6.30 -28.11
C SER A 5 -18.07 -6.84 -26.72
N LEU A 6 -17.56 -8.06 -26.64
CA LEU A 6 -16.12 -8.39 -26.51
C LEU A 6 -15.54 -8.07 -25.13
N ASN A 7 -15.61 -9.12 -24.31
CA ASN A 7 -14.64 -9.56 -23.30
C ASN A 7 -13.29 -8.81 -23.24
N ALA A 8 -12.94 -8.35 -22.05
CA ALA A 8 -11.56 -8.35 -21.54
C ALA A 8 -11.58 -8.43 -20.00
N GLY A 9 -12.00 -9.58 -19.48
CA GLY A 9 -11.74 -9.93 -18.09
C GLY A 9 -10.25 -10.18 -17.90
N ILE A 10 -9.56 -9.25 -17.26
CA ILE A 10 -8.16 -9.45 -16.85
C ILE A 10 -8.20 -10.28 -15.57
N ILE A 11 -7.92 -11.57 -15.74
CA ILE A 11 -7.63 -12.53 -14.67
C ILE A 11 -6.39 -12.00 -13.91
N PRO A 12 -6.40 -11.90 -12.57
CA PRO A 12 -5.17 -11.68 -11.82
C PRO A 12 -4.33 -12.96 -11.95
N GLY A 13 -3.40 -12.94 -12.90
CA GLY A 13 -2.39 -13.97 -13.04
C GLY A 13 -1.60 -14.06 -11.74
N ALA A 14 -1.67 -15.22 -11.09
CA ALA A 14 -0.77 -15.61 -10.03
C ALA A 14 0.67 -15.42 -10.54
N LEU A 15 1.38 -14.44 -9.98
CA LEU A 15 2.80 -14.28 -10.18
C LEU A 15 3.51 -15.39 -9.39
N CYS A 16 3.41 -16.63 -9.87
CA CYS A 16 4.40 -17.66 -9.57
C CYS A 16 5.68 -17.27 -10.30
N GLY A 17 6.42 -16.32 -9.71
CA GLY A 17 7.77 -16.01 -10.14
C GLY A 17 8.65 -17.22 -9.86
N ALA A 18 8.96 -17.98 -10.91
CA ALA A 18 9.94 -19.04 -10.87
C ALA A 18 11.26 -18.48 -10.33
N LEU A 19 11.68 -19.01 -9.19
CA LEU A 19 12.98 -18.73 -8.58
C LEU A 19 14.06 -19.36 -9.48
N LEU A 20 14.61 -18.58 -10.42
CA LEU A 20 15.79 -18.96 -11.16
C LEU A 20 16.99 -18.93 -10.20
N LEU A 21 17.24 -20.06 -9.54
CA LEU A 21 18.49 -20.36 -8.85
C LEU A 21 19.59 -20.44 -9.92
N ALA A 22 20.24 -19.32 -10.20
CA ALA A 22 21.48 -19.29 -10.94
C ALA A 22 22.57 -19.95 -10.06
N SER A 23 22.96 -21.17 -10.43
CA SER A 23 24.12 -21.86 -9.89
C SER A 23 25.40 -21.10 -10.29
N ALA A 24 25.80 -20.12 -9.49
CA ALA A 24 27.09 -19.46 -9.64
C ALA A 24 28.14 -20.20 -8.79
N SER A 25 29.04 -20.89 -9.48
CA SER A 25 30.16 -21.63 -8.89
C SER A 25 31.17 -20.71 -8.19
N SER A 26 31.56 -21.11 -6.97
CA SER A 26 32.91 -20.96 -6.39
C SER A 26 33.49 -19.57 -6.11
N ALA A 27 32.66 -18.63 -5.66
CA ALA A 27 33.06 -17.65 -4.63
C ALA A 27 32.19 -17.95 -3.39
N ALA A 28 32.71 -17.81 -2.16
CA ALA A 28 31.92 -18.06 -0.96
C ALA A 28 30.63 -17.23 -0.99
N ALA A 29 29.52 -17.85 -1.44
CA ALA A 29 28.28 -17.16 -1.66
C ALA A 29 27.80 -16.64 -0.31
N SER A 30 27.50 -15.34 -0.24
CA SER A 30 26.94 -14.78 0.98
C SER A 30 25.64 -15.53 1.30
N PRO A 31 25.45 -15.99 2.55
CA PRO A 31 24.23 -16.71 2.92
C PRO A 31 22.98 -15.94 2.50
N VAL A 32 21.97 -16.67 2.04
CA VAL A 32 20.68 -16.11 1.60
C VAL A 32 19.58 -16.67 2.50
N ALA A 33 18.62 -15.82 2.85
CA ALA A 33 17.42 -16.26 3.55
C ALA A 33 16.17 -15.68 2.92
N VAL A 34 15.04 -16.35 3.11
CA VAL A 34 13.73 -15.92 2.63
C VAL A 34 12.74 -15.90 3.79
N THR A 35 11.86 -14.92 3.82
CA THR A 35 10.80 -14.82 4.84
C THR A 35 9.45 -14.64 4.18
N ALA A 36 8.41 -15.28 4.73
CA ALA A 36 7.04 -14.82 4.59
C ALA A 36 6.78 -13.76 5.67
N GLN A 37 5.94 -12.76 5.35
CA GLN A 37 5.62 -11.67 6.27
C GLN A 37 4.20 -11.17 6.11
N ALA A 38 3.63 -10.62 7.18
CA ALA A 38 2.32 -9.99 7.19
C ALA A 38 2.25 -8.86 8.22
N GLY A 39 1.47 -7.84 7.92
CA GLY A 39 1.29 -6.70 8.82
C GLY A 39 0.59 -5.54 8.14
N THR A 40 0.89 -4.32 8.59
CA THR A 40 0.18 -3.12 8.11
C THR A 40 0.40 -2.86 6.61
N LEU A 41 1.54 -3.29 6.03
CA LEU A 41 1.79 -3.20 4.59
C LEU A 41 1.11 -4.28 3.75
N GLY A 42 0.34 -5.17 4.39
CA GLY A 42 -0.25 -6.36 3.76
C GLY A 42 0.57 -7.62 4.04
N ALA A 43 0.40 -8.62 3.18
CA ALA A 43 1.10 -9.89 3.25
C ALA A 43 2.09 -10.03 2.08
N GLY A 44 3.16 -10.78 2.28
CA GLY A 44 4.14 -11.01 1.23
C GLY A 44 5.40 -11.72 1.74
N GLY A 45 6.55 -11.32 1.22
CA GLY A 45 7.81 -11.93 1.60
C GLY A 45 9.03 -11.08 1.27
N SER A 46 10.17 -11.50 1.81
CA SER A 46 11.45 -10.82 1.60
C SER A 46 12.59 -11.80 1.36
N VAL A 47 13.60 -11.35 0.62
CA VAL A 47 14.90 -12.00 0.47
C VAL A 47 15.93 -11.20 1.25
N TYR A 48 16.76 -11.90 2.01
CA TYR A 48 17.86 -11.37 2.80
C TYR A 48 19.19 -11.79 2.18
N LEU A 49 20.11 -10.84 2.11
CA LEU A 49 21.50 -11.06 1.74
C LEU A 49 22.38 -10.62 2.90
N ALA A 50 23.24 -11.51 3.38
CA ALA A 50 24.21 -11.16 4.41
C ALA A 50 25.24 -10.16 3.86
N LEU A 51 25.54 -9.12 4.63
CA LEU A 51 26.62 -8.16 4.36
C LEU A 51 27.69 -8.22 5.47
N PRO A 52 28.91 -7.71 5.21
CA PRO A 52 29.91 -7.51 6.26
C PRO A 52 29.41 -6.56 7.36
N TYR A 53 30.15 -6.50 8.48
CA TYR A 53 29.92 -5.54 9.57
C TYR A 53 28.55 -5.67 10.28
N HIS A 54 28.05 -6.90 10.41
CA HIS A 54 26.77 -7.19 11.10
C HIS A 54 25.58 -6.48 10.46
N ALA A 55 25.58 -6.45 9.12
CA ALA A 55 24.52 -5.85 8.34
C ALA A 55 23.95 -6.85 7.33
N ASP A 56 22.78 -6.51 6.81
CA ASP A 56 21.98 -7.34 5.92
C ASP A 56 21.27 -6.41 4.95
N MET A 57 21.10 -6.86 3.71
CA MET A 57 20.22 -6.20 2.76
C MET A 57 18.94 -7.02 2.60
N ARG A 58 17.80 -6.34 2.58
CA ARG A 58 16.47 -6.94 2.52
C ARG A 58 15.67 -6.36 1.35
N PHE A 59 15.20 -7.24 0.48
CA PHE A 59 14.30 -6.92 -0.62
C PHE A 59 12.95 -7.56 -0.35
N GLY A 60 11.91 -6.75 -0.16
CA GLY A 60 10.58 -7.24 0.18
C GLY A 60 9.52 -6.83 -0.82
N GLY A 61 8.46 -7.63 -0.94
CA GLY A 61 7.23 -7.29 -1.65
C GLY A 61 6.02 -7.58 -0.76
N ASN A 62 5.05 -6.66 -0.72
CA ASN A 62 3.82 -6.79 0.06
C ASN A 62 2.60 -6.45 -0.79
N TYR A 63 1.50 -7.14 -0.52
CA TYR A 63 0.22 -6.94 -1.19
C TYR A 63 -0.95 -7.18 -0.24
N PHE A 64 -1.99 -6.37 -0.39
CA PHE A 64 -3.30 -6.59 0.21
C PHE A 64 -4.36 -5.89 -0.65
N SER A 65 -5.54 -6.50 -0.78
CA SER A 65 -6.65 -5.88 -1.49
C SER A 65 -7.97 -6.24 -0.81
N LEU A 66 -8.80 -5.25 -0.56
CA LEU A 66 -10.14 -5.42 0.00
C LEU A 66 -11.09 -4.45 -0.69
N SER A 67 -12.20 -4.96 -1.19
CA SER A 67 -13.31 -4.14 -1.70
C SER A 67 -14.58 -4.50 -0.95
N HIS A 68 -15.37 -3.50 -0.62
CA HIS A 68 -16.64 -3.68 0.08
C HIS A 68 -17.66 -2.66 -0.41
N ALA A 69 -18.87 -3.15 -0.71
CA ALA A 69 -19.99 -2.31 -1.09
C ALA A 69 -21.06 -2.36 0.01
N LEU A 70 -21.65 -1.22 0.33
CA LEU A 70 -22.71 -1.11 1.34
C LEU A 70 -23.69 0.00 0.99
N ASP A 71 -24.96 -0.22 1.34
CA ASP A 71 -26.02 0.77 1.20
C ASP A 71 -26.35 1.37 2.56
N SER A 72 -26.29 2.69 2.68
CA SER A 72 -26.62 3.40 3.92
C SER A 72 -27.20 4.77 3.64
N GLY A 73 -28.34 5.09 4.28
CA GLY A 73 -28.97 6.42 4.19
C GLY A 73 -29.36 6.85 2.77
N GLY A 74 -29.75 5.90 1.90
CA GLY A 74 -30.06 6.19 0.50
C GLY A 74 -28.83 6.52 -0.35
N VAL A 75 -27.64 6.03 0.04
CA VAL A 75 -26.40 6.12 -0.75
C VAL A 75 -25.79 4.74 -0.84
N HIS A 76 -25.45 4.35 -2.06
CA HIS A 76 -24.64 3.17 -2.33
C HIS A 76 -23.16 3.55 -2.28
N TYR A 77 -22.39 2.91 -1.41
CA TYR A 77 -20.96 3.13 -1.27
C TYR A 77 -20.20 1.91 -1.79
N ASP A 78 -19.24 2.12 -2.68
CA ASP A 78 -18.25 1.13 -3.11
C ASP A 78 -16.86 1.60 -2.69
N GLY A 79 -16.29 0.94 -1.69
CA GLY A 79 -14.96 1.24 -1.16
C GLY A 79 -13.95 0.18 -1.57
N SER A 80 -12.77 0.59 -2.02
CA SER A 80 -11.65 -0.31 -2.26
C SER A 80 -10.35 0.19 -1.63
N VAL A 81 -9.60 -0.75 -1.08
CA VAL A 81 -8.26 -0.56 -0.52
C VAL A 81 -7.33 -1.53 -1.21
N ARG A 82 -6.27 -1.00 -1.82
CA ARG A 82 -5.17 -1.80 -2.37
C ARG A 82 -3.87 -1.31 -1.76
N LEU A 83 -3.19 -2.19 -1.05
CA LEU A 83 -1.84 -1.97 -0.56
C LEU A 83 -0.90 -2.77 -1.46
N GLN A 84 0.08 -2.10 -2.03
CA GLN A 84 1.12 -2.74 -2.81
C GLN A 84 2.41 -1.97 -2.60
N SER A 85 3.42 -2.66 -2.09
CA SER A 85 4.72 -2.05 -1.86
C SER A 85 5.87 -3.00 -2.17
N PHE A 86 6.97 -2.44 -2.64
CA PHE A 86 8.26 -3.12 -2.69
C PHE A 86 9.24 -2.37 -1.81
N THR A 87 10.13 -3.06 -1.11
CA THR A 87 11.05 -2.46 -0.15
C THR A 87 12.48 -2.85 -0.47
N LEU A 88 13.39 -1.90 -0.32
CA LEU A 88 14.82 -2.11 -0.30
C LEU A 88 15.36 -1.52 0.98
N LEU A 89 15.73 -2.39 1.91
CA LEU A 89 16.09 -2.04 3.28
C LEU A 89 17.49 -2.57 3.60
N ALA A 90 18.20 -1.84 4.44
CA ALA A 90 19.41 -2.28 5.11
C ALA A 90 19.12 -2.44 6.59
N ASP A 91 19.47 -3.60 7.13
CA ASP A 91 19.36 -3.93 8.55
C ASP A 91 20.77 -3.91 9.15
N TRP A 92 20.96 -3.22 10.27
CA TRP A 92 22.21 -3.21 11.03
C TRP A 92 21.97 -3.77 12.42
N HIS A 93 22.82 -4.70 12.86
CA HIS A 93 22.72 -5.43 14.12
C HIS A 93 23.77 -4.97 15.14
N PRO A 94 23.55 -3.85 15.85
CA PRO A 94 24.56 -3.22 16.70
C PRO A 94 25.02 -4.09 17.88
N PHE A 95 24.14 -4.93 18.42
CA PHE A 95 24.45 -5.82 19.54
C PHE A 95 24.83 -7.22 19.08
N HIS A 96 25.05 -7.39 17.78
CA HIS A 96 25.32 -8.65 17.12
C HIS A 96 24.21 -9.69 17.37
N GLY A 97 23.03 -9.29 17.85
CA GLY A 97 21.95 -10.18 18.22
C GLY A 97 20.87 -10.23 17.14
N VAL A 98 19.65 -10.51 17.59
CA VAL A 98 18.44 -10.42 16.76
C VAL A 98 17.92 -8.99 16.63
N PHE A 99 18.35 -8.07 17.49
CA PHE A 99 17.93 -6.68 17.41
C PHE A 99 18.60 -5.98 16.21
N ARG A 100 17.80 -5.24 15.44
CA ARG A 100 18.25 -4.49 14.28
C ARG A 100 17.70 -3.07 14.22
N LEU A 101 18.51 -2.17 13.68
CA LEU A 101 18.08 -0.88 13.17
C LEU A 101 17.93 -1.01 11.65
N THR A 102 16.82 -0.53 11.11
CA THR A 102 16.49 -0.68 9.70
C THR A 102 16.30 0.68 9.05
N GLY A 103 16.89 0.87 7.88
CA GLY A 103 16.67 2.05 7.04
C GLY A 103 16.60 1.68 5.58
N GLY A 104 15.88 2.46 4.77
CA GLY A 104 15.84 2.25 3.33
C GLY A 104 14.72 3.00 2.63
N VAL A 105 14.22 2.41 1.55
CA VAL A 105 13.17 3.00 0.72
C VAL A 105 12.11 1.95 0.38
N ALA A 106 10.87 2.39 0.31
CA ALA A 106 9.77 1.62 -0.23
C ALA A 106 9.27 2.26 -1.53
N TYR A 107 9.11 1.43 -2.56
CA TYR A 107 8.21 1.75 -3.64
C TYR A 107 6.77 1.56 -3.18
N ASN A 108 5.96 2.63 -3.17
CA ASN A 108 4.60 2.63 -2.64
C ASN A 108 3.58 2.86 -3.77
N ASP A 109 2.73 1.85 -4.02
CA ASP A 109 1.61 1.91 -4.96
C ASP A 109 0.27 1.70 -4.24
N ASN A 110 0.22 2.07 -2.95
CA ASN A 110 -1.01 2.04 -2.16
C ASN A 110 -2.06 2.98 -2.77
N ARG A 111 -3.30 2.51 -2.79
CA ARG A 111 -4.45 3.22 -3.35
C ARG A 111 -5.68 2.97 -2.48
N PHE A 112 -6.40 4.04 -2.22
CA PHE A 112 -7.72 4.00 -1.59
C PHE A 112 -8.71 4.65 -2.55
N SER A 113 -9.85 4.02 -2.79
CA SER A 113 -10.96 4.62 -3.55
C SER A 113 -12.27 4.43 -2.82
N LEU A 114 -13.14 5.43 -2.93
CA LEU A 114 -14.51 5.37 -2.44
C LEU A 114 -15.42 6.04 -3.47
N THR A 115 -16.40 5.30 -3.95
CA THR A 115 -17.45 5.83 -4.82
C THR A 115 -18.75 5.85 -4.05
N ALA A 116 -19.34 7.03 -3.88
CA ALA A 116 -20.66 7.22 -3.32
C ALA A 116 -21.64 7.52 -4.44
N THR A 117 -22.69 6.70 -4.57
CA THR A 117 -23.77 6.88 -5.54
C THR A 117 -25.05 7.17 -4.78
N PRO A 118 -25.47 8.44 -4.71
CA PRO A 118 -26.69 8.83 -4.03
C PRO A 118 -27.93 8.37 -4.80
N SER A 119 -28.94 7.85 -4.08
CA SER A 119 -30.19 7.32 -4.65
C SER A 119 -31.46 7.99 -4.11
N GLY A 120 -31.37 8.84 -3.08
CA GLY A 120 -32.52 9.63 -2.60
C GLY A 120 -32.17 10.66 -1.52
N GLY A 121 -33.03 11.67 -1.34
CA GLY A 121 -32.82 12.73 -0.34
C GLY A 121 -32.00 13.91 -0.85
N THR A 122 -31.28 14.59 0.05
CA THR A 122 -30.48 15.78 -0.24
C THR A 122 -29.09 15.62 0.37
N TYR A 123 -28.06 16.00 -0.39
CA TYR A 123 -26.66 15.84 -0.02
C TYR A 123 -26.00 17.19 0.11
N THR A 124 -25.33 17.42 1.23
CA THR A 124 -24.64 18.69 1.46
C THR A 124 -23.17 18.53 1.07
N ILE A 125 -22.73 19.30 0.08
CA ILE A 125 -21.33 19.38 -0.37
C ILE A 125 -20.87 20.81 -0.14
N ASN A 126 -19.81 21.00 0.63
CA ASN A 126 -19.29 22.33 1.00
C ASN A 126 -20.35 23.29 1.58
N GLY A 127 -21.37 22.76 2.26
CA GLY A 127 -22.49 23.54 2.82
C GLY A 127 -23.66 23.78 1.87
N THR A 128 -23.54 23.43 0.59
CA THR A 128 -24.60 23.55 -0.41
C THR A 128 -25.40 22.24 -0.53
N PRO A 129 -26.75 22.29 -0.47
CA PRO A 129 -27.60 21.12 -0.70
C PRO A 129 -27.76 20.80 -2.19
N TYR A 130 -27.58 19.53 -2.55
CA TYR A 130 -27.76 18.99 -3.89
C TYR A 130 -28.69 17.78 -3.89
N SER A 131 -29.44 17.61 -4.98
CA SER A 131 -30.19 16.39 -5.24
C SER A 131 -29.30 15.27 -5.83
N PRO A 132 -29.68 13.99 -5.69
CA PRO A 132 -28.92 12.88 -6.28
C PRO A 132 -28.62 13.04 -7.78
N SER A 133 -29.58 13.57 -8.56
CA SER A 133 -29.40 13.77 -10.00
C SER A 133 -28.43 14.89 -10.34
N GLN A 134 -28.29 15.90 -9.48
CA GLN A 134 -27.28 16.96 -9.65
C GLN A 134 -25.87 16.44 -9.35
N VAL A 135 -25.70 15.58 -8.34
CA VAL A 135 -24.39 15.05 -7.98
C VAL A 135 -23.94 13.93 -8.94
N GLY A 136 -24.85 13.01 -9.28
CA GLY A 136 -24.49 11.74 -9.89
C GLY A 136 -23.61 10.92 -8.95
N SER A 137 -22.58 10.22 -9.45
CA SER A 137 -21.63 9.51 -8.58
C SER A 137 -20.48 10.40 -8.14
N LEU A 138 -20.15 10.35 -6.85
CA LEU A 138 -19.01 11.05 -6.26
C LEU A 138 -17.90 10.03 -5.97
N THR A 139 -16.78 10.16 -6.67
CA THR A 139 -15.61 9.28 -6.50
C THR A 139 -14.47 10.04 -5.85
N GLY A 140 -13.97 9.52 -4.73
CA GLY A 140 -12.75 9.97 -4.07
C GLY A 140 -11.63 8.95 -4.24
N VAL A 141 -10.45 9.41 -4.64
CA VAL A 141 -9.25 8.58 -4.79
C VAL A 141 -8.09 9.20 -4.03
N VAL A 142 -7.43 8.39 -3.19
CA VAL A 142 -6.21 8.77 -2.48
C VAL A 142 -5.06 7.89 -2.96
N THR A 143 -3.97 8.55 -3.35
CA THR A 143 -2.71 7.93 -3.78
C THR A 143 -1.52 8.59 -3.08
N PHE A 144 -0.35 7.95 -3.13
CA PHE A 144 0.85 8.42 -2.42
C PHE A 144 2.01 8.68 -3.38
N ASN A 145 3.13 9.15 -2.82
CA ASN A 145 4.38 9.17 -3.56
C ASN A 145 4.85 7.74 -3.84
N ARG A 146 5.61 7.58 -4.92
CA ARG A 146 6.05 6.25 -5.34
C ARG A 146 7.30 5.79 -4.60
N ALA A 147 8.07 6.68 -3.98
CA ALA A 147 9.34 6.36 -3.34
C ALA A 147 9.38 7.02 -1.97
N ASP A 148 9.28 6.20 -0.93
CA ASP A 148 9.02 6.62 0.43
C ASP A 148 10.17 6.14 1.34
N PRO A 149 10.89 7.04 2.03
CA PRO A 149 11.88 6.65 3.01
C PRO A 149 11.27 5.81 4.13
N TYR A 150 11.99 4.76 4.53
CA TYR A 150 11.64 3.86 5.62
C TYR A 150 12.68 3.95 6.74
N PHE A 151 12.20 3.99 7.99
CA PHE A 151 13.04 3.84 9.17
C PHE A 151 12.34 2.97 10.21
N GLY A 152 13.09 2.13 10.90
CA GLY A 152 12.50 1.27 11.93
C GLY A 152 13.52 0.56 12.78
N ILE A 153 12.98 -0.22 13.71
CA ILE A 153 13.69 -1.19 14.54
C ILE A 153 13.05 -2.55 14.35
N GLY A 154 13.81 -3.60 14.58
CA GLY A 154 13.27 -4.95 14.49
C GLY A 154 13.95 -5.94 15.42
N LEU A 155 13.30 -7.08 15.54
CA LEU A 155 13.82 -8.30 16.15
C LEU A 155 13.78 -9.38 15.07
N GLY A 156 14.88 -10.09 14.88
CA GLY A 156 15.03 -11.16 13.89
C GLY A 156 16.30 -10.98 13.08
N ASN A 157 17.13 -12.04 13.05
CA ASN A 157 18.35 -12.09 12.24
C ASN A 157 18.47 -13.48 11.60
N PRO A 158 18.22 -13.62 10.29
CA PRO A 158 18.24 -14.92 9.63
C PRO A 158 19.63 -15.55 9.55
N PHE A 159 20.69 -14.78 9.78
CA PHE A 159 22.09 -15.23 9.74
C PHE A 159 22.66 -15.56 11.14
N ARG A 160 21.85 -15.49 12.19
CA ARG A 160 22.19 -15.86 13.57
C ARG A 160 21.39 -17.08 14.02
N GLY A 161 22.08 -18.07 14.59
CA GLY A 161 21.45 -19.29 15.10
C GLY A 161 21.22 -20.35 14.03
N GLY A 162 20.07 -21.02 14.10
CA GLY A 162 19.68 -22.13 13.20
C GLY A 162 19.20 -21.65 11.82
N HIS A 163 18.49 -22.52 11.10
CA HIS A 163 17.96 -22.18 9.78
C HIS A 163 16.66 -21.38 9.83
N TRP A 164 15.85 -21.58 10.87
CA TRP A 164 14.58 -20.88 11.05
C TRP A 164 14.76 -19.56 11.79
N THR A 165 14.02 -18.55 11.38
CA THR A 165 14.00 -17.24 12.03
C THR A 165 12.60 -16.68 12.05
N PHE A 166 12.24 -16.04 13.16
CA PHE A 166 11.04 -15.25 13.32
C PHE A 166 11.43 -13.79 13.50
N GLY A 167 10.59 -12.89 12.99
CA GLY A 167 10.85 -11.48 13.05
C GLY A 167 9.65 -10.62 13.37
N LEU A 168 9.95 -9.45 13.94
CA LEU A 168 9.04 -8.35 14.20
C LEU A 168 9.74 -7.06 13.73
N ASP A 169 9.08 -6.28 12.88
CA ASP A 169 9.53 -4.94 12.48
C ASP A 169 8.54 -3.90 12.98
N LEU A 170 9.07 -2.85 13.61
CA LEU A 170 8.36 -1.65 14.03
C LEU A 170 9.01 -0.45 13.35
N GLY A 171 8.31 0.20 12.43
CA GLY A 171 8.88 1.28 11.65
C GLY A 171 7.87 2.32 11.21
N VAL A 172 8.35 3.24 10.38
CA VAL A 172 7.58 4.32 9.78
C VAL A 172 7.98 4.49 8.32
N LEU A 173 7.00 4.67 7.46
CA LEU A 173 7.17 5.11 6.09
C LEU A 173 6.81 6.59 5.98
N TYR A 174 7.72 7.37 5.42
CA TYR A 174 7.44 8.75 5.07
C TYR A 174 6.87 8.82 3.64
N GLN A 175 5.55 8.74 3.53
CA GLN A 175 4.83 8.72 2.24
C GLN A 175 4.52 10.11 1.67
N GLY A 176 4.95 11.17 2.36
CA GLY A 176 4.71 12.54 1.97
C GLY A 176 3.24 12.94 2.03
N THR A 177 2.87 14.04 1.38
CA THR A 177 1.46 14.48 1.38
C THR A 177 0.65 13.59 0.43
N PRO A 178 -0.43 12.93 0.92
CA PRO A 178 -1.30 12.14 0.05
C PRO A 178 -1.90 13.01 -1.06
N LYS A 179 -2.06 12.43 -2.24
CA LYS A 179 -2.70 13.04 -3.41
C LYS A 179 -4.17 12.62 -3.39
N VAL A 180 -5.05 13.60 -3.30
CA VAL A 180 -6.51 13.41 -3.27
C VAL A 180 -7.11 13.91 -4.58
N SER A 181 -7.99 13.11 -5.16
CA SER A 181 -8.84 13.48 -6.29
C SER A 181 -10.28 13.22 -5.90
N LEU A 182 -11.16 14.22 -5.98
CA LEU A 182 -12.60 14.05 -5.89
C LEU A 182 -13.22 14.40 -7.24
N THR A 183 -14.16 13.58 -7.71
CA THR A 183 -14.85 13.81 -8.98
C THR A 183 -16.32 13.46 -8.82
N ALA A 184 -17.22 14.38 -9.19
CA ALA A 184 -18.65 14.12 -9.28
C ALA A 184 -19.08 14.08 -10.75
N THR A 185 -19.82 13.06 -11.19
CA THR A 185 -20.23 12.96 -12.60
C THR A 185 -21.16 14.10 -13.04
N GLY A 186 -21.94 14.65 -12.11
CA GLY A 186 -22.83 15.78 -12.39
C GLY A 186 -22.12 17.14 -12.45
N ALA A 187 -20.87 17.25 -11.99
CA ALA A 187 -20.14 18.52 -11.96
C ALA A 187 -19.91 19.13 -13.36
N ALA A 188 -19.92 18.32 -14.41
CA ALA A 188 -19.80 18.82 -15.78
C ALA A 188 -21.01 19.66 -16.23
N ALA A 189 -22.17 19.46 -15.63
CA ALA A 189 -23.41 20.17 -15.95
C ALA A 189 -23.76 21.27 -14.94
N ASP A 190 -23.03 21.34 -13.82
CA ASP A 190 -23.29 22.27 -12.70
C ASP A 190 -21.98 22.93 -12.25
N PRO A 191 -21.71 24.18 -12.69
CA PRO A 191 -20.50 24.92 -12.30
C PRO A 191 -20.38 25.18 -10.80
N GLN A 192 -21.50 25.28 -10.08
CA GLN A 192 -21.49 25.47 -8.63
C GLN A 192 -21.03 24.18 -7.94
N LEU A 193 -21.56 23.03 -8.36
CA LEU A 193 -21.10 21.73 -7.87
C LEU A 193 -19.61 21.51 -8.14
N ALA A 194 -19.12 21.89 -9.33
CA ALA A 194 -17.69 21.80 -9.63
C ALA A 194 -16.84 22.61 -8.63
N SER A 195 -17.25 23.86 -8.35
CA SER A 195 -16.58 24.72 -7.37
C SER A 195 -16.62 24.15 -5.95
N ASP A 196 -17.76 23.57 -5.55
CA ASP A 196 -17.93 22.98 -4.22
C ASP A 196 -17.12 21.68 -4.05
N ILE A 197 -16.96 20.89 -5.12
CA ILE A 197 -16.07 19.72 -5.13
C ILE A 197 -14.59 20.15 -5.03
N ASP A 198 -14.19 21.22 -5.69
CA ASP A 198 -12.82 21.75 -5.60
C ASP A 198 -12.51 22.25 -4.18
N ALA A 199 -13.45 22.98 -3.57
CA ALA A 199 -13.34 23.43 -2.18
C ALA A 199 -13.27 22.25 -1.20
N ALA A 200 -14.15 21.25 -1.37
CA ALA A 200 -14.12 20.03 -0.57
C ALA A 200 -12.81 19.25 -0.75
N THR A 201 -12.27 19.19 -1.97
CA THR A 201 -10.99 18.54 -2.26
C THR A 201 -9.84 19.24 -1.52
N ALA A 202 -9.83 20.58 -1.50
CA ALA A 202 -8.82 21.34 -0.78
C ALA A 202 -8.87 21.08 0.74
N GLN A 203 -10.08 20.99 1.30
CA GLN A 203 -10.28 20.66 2.72
C GLN A 203 -9.78 19.25 3.05
N VAL A 204 -10.22 18.23 2.29
CA VAL A 204 -9.78 16.84 2.48
C VAL A 204 -8.26 16.74 2.33
N ARG A 205 -7.67 17.42 1.35
CA ARG A 205 -6.22 17.45 1.15
C ARG A 205 -5.49 18.01 2.38
N SER A 206 -6.04 19.02 3.04
CA SER A 206 -5.50 19.55 4.30
C SER A 206 -5.57 18.50 5.42
N ASP A 207 -6.73 17.85 5.58
CA ASP A 207 -6.97 16.87 6.63
C ASP A 207 -6.07 15.63 6.50
N VAL A 208 -5.78 15.21 5.27
CA VAL A 208 -4.93 14.03 5.04
C VAL A 208 -3.43 14.32 5.17
N ARG A 209 -3.00 15.59 5.27
CA ARG A 209 -1.57 15.95 5.47
C ARG A 209 -0.98 15.38 6.76
N LYS A 210 -1.82 15.09 7.76
CA LYS A 210 -1.38 14.44 9.01
C LYS A 210 -0.93 13.00 8.79
N TYR A 211 -1.44 12.33 7.76
CA TYR A 211 -1.09 10.94 7.40
C TYR A 211 0.15 10.85 6.50
N ARG A 212 1.05 11.82 6.55
CA ARG A 212 2.33 11.76 5.81
C ARG A 212 3.30 10.71 6.33
N TRP A 213 3.08 10.27 7.56
CA TRP A 213 3.79 9.18 8.21
C TRP A 213 2.85 7.99 8.33
N TYR A 214 3.29 6.84 7.84
CA TYR A 214 2.55 5.59 7.89
C TYR A 214 3.25 4.61 8.84
N PRO A 215 2.61 4.21 9.95
CA PRO A 215 3.21 3.26 10.88
C PRO A 215 3.26 1.86 10.27
N VAL A 216 4.44 1.23 10.39
CA VAL A 216 4.69 -0.12 9.91
C VAL A 216 4.85 -1.07 11.09
N VAL A 217 4.02 -2.10 11.12
CA VAL A 217 4.18 -3.25 12.01
C VAL A 217 4.13 -4.49 11.13
N MET A 218 5.19 -5.29 11.12
CA MET A 218 5.26 -6.52 10.32
C MET A 218 5.77 -7.67 11.18
N PHE A 219 5.15 -8.85 11.01
CA PHE A 219 5.62 -10.10 11.54
C PHE A 219 6.18 -10.95 10.40
N SER A 220 7.24 -11.70 10.65
CA SER A 220 7.84 -12.57 9.64
C SER A 220 8.28 -13.93 10.20
N ALA A 221 8.31 -14.91 9.32
CA ALA A 221 8.90 -16.22 9.57
C ALA A 221 9.66 -16.65 8.31
N GLY A 222 10.85 -17.21 8.48
CA GLY A 222 11.70 -17.52 7.34
C GLY A 222 12.77 -18.57 7.58
N TYR A 223 13.45 -18.88 6.49
CA TYR A 223 14.45 -19.94 6.39
C TYR A 223 15.72 -19.42 5.71
N ARG A 224 16.88 -19.74 6.30
CA ARG A 224 18.22 -19.52 5.74
C ARG A 224 18.74 -20.81 5.10
N PHE A 225 19.17 -20.70 3.84
CA PHE A 225 19.79 -21.78 3.08
C PHE A 225 21.28 -21.94 3.38
#